data_AF-W4VLC6-F1
#
_entry.id   AF-W4VLC6-F1
#
_cell.length_a   1.000
_cell.length_b   1.000
_cell.length_c   1.000
_cell.angle_alpha   90.00
_cell.angle_beta   90.00
_cell.angle_gamma   90.00
#
_symmetry.space_group_name_H-M   'P 1'
#
loop_
_entity.id
_entity.type
_entity.pdbx_description
1 polymer ?
#
loop_
_entity_poly.entity_id
_entity_poly.type
_entity_poly.pdbx_seq_one_letter_code
_entity_poly.pdbx_strand_id
1 'polypeptide(L)'
;MLQAFNQHGELVPIWKMTRQEIEQRYKESFYCPSCREQVIIKAGIKNTPHFAHQQKSECVQTGEGSYHENGKKDMFNWLQSQGYHVKLEYYHPQINQRSDIFLQLGKKQIAIEYQCAKISKQEALMRRKVINQLVSSQFGF
;
A
#
# COMPACT_ATOMS: atom_id res chain seq x y z
N MET A 1 -5.12 -2.48 -3.62
CA MET A 1 -4.56 -2.19 -2.29
C MET A 1 -4.69 -3.41 -1.41
N LEU A 2 -3.62 -3.86 -0.77
CA LEU A 2 -3.59 -5.09 0.03
C LEU A 2 -4.09 -4.88 1.47
N GLN A 3 -4.13 -3.65 1.98
CA GLN A 3 -4.65 -3.36 3.32
C GLN A 3 -5.45 -2.05 3.39
N ALA A 4 -6.47 -2.00 4.23
CA ALA A 4 -7.34 -0.83 4.43
C ALA A 4 -7.63 -0.62 5.92
N PHE A 5 -8.08 0.57 6.30
CA PHE A 5 -8.67 0.77 7.62
C PHE A 5 -10.09 0.20 7.64
N ASN A 6 -10.47 -0.50 8.70
CA ASN A 6 -11.88 -0.81 8.96
C ASN A 6 -12.60 0.41 9.60
N GLN A 7 -13.90 0.28 9.87
CA GLN A 7 -14.70 1.29 10.57
C GLN A 7 -14.22 1.66 11.99
N HIS A 8 -13.37 0.84 12.60
CA HIS A 8 -12.77 1.08 13.91
C HIS A 8 -11.39 1.75 13.81
N GLY A 9 -10.90 2.03 12.58
CA GLY A 9 -9.58 2.61 12.35
C GLY A 9 -8.43 1.61 12.41
N GLU A 10 -8.73 0.31 12.46
CA GLU A 10 -7.72 -0.75 12.49
C GLU A 10 -7.26 -1.10 11.07
N LEU A 11 -5.96 -1.31 10.89
CA LEU A 11 -5.40 -1.65 9.58
C LEU A 11 -5.55 -3.15 9.31
N VAL A 12 -6.36 -3.49 8.31
CA VAL A 12 -6.74 -4.87 7.97
C VAL A 12 -6.00 -5.35 6.71
N PRO A 13 -5.08 -6.33 6.81
CA PRO A 13 -4.37 -6.89 5.66
C PRO A 13 -5.18 -8.03 5.01
N ILE A 14 -6.16 -7.71 4.16
CA ILE A 14 -7.08 -8.67 3.54
C ILE A 14 -6.37 -9.79 2.77
N TRP A 15 -5.17 -9.50 2.28
CA TRP A 15 -4.36 -10.41 1.49
C TRP A 15 -3.76 -11.59 2.25
N LYS A 16 -3.74 -11.52 3.58
CA LYS A 16 -3.28 -12.59 4.48
C LYS A 16 -4.42 -13.50 4.94
N MET A 17 -5.65 -13.17 4.59
CA MET A 17 -6.84 -13.86 5.08
C MET A 17 -7.26 -14.99 4.16
N THR A 18 -7.84 -16.02 4.77
CA THR A 18 -8.53 -17.10 4.08
C THR A 18 -9.86 -16.62 3.50
N ARG A 19 -10.42 -17.40 2.57
CA ARG A 19 -11.72 -17.08 1.96
C ARG A 19 -12.84 -16.98 3.00
N GLN A 20 -12.87 -17.88 3.97
CA GLN A 20 -13.89 -17.88 5.03
C GLN A 20 -13.79 -16.62 5.91
N GLU A 21 -12.58 -16.19 6.25
CA GLU A 21 -12.37 -14.93 7.00
C GLU A 21 -12.79 -13.70 6.18
N ILE A 22 -12.56 -13.72 4.86
CA ILE A 22 -12.98 -12.62 3.96
C ILE A 22 -14.50 -12.56 3.86
N GLU A 23 -15.16 -13.72 3.77
CA GLU A 23 -16.63 -13.81 3.64
C GLU A 23 -17.36 -13.14 4.82
N GLN A 24 -16.79 -13.23 6.02
CA GLN A 24 -17.32 -12.58 7.22
C GLN A 24 -17.19 -11.04 7.20
N ARG A 25 -16.27 -10.51 6.39
CA ARG A 25 -15.94 -9.08 6.34
C ARG A 25 -16.70 -8.28 5.28
N TYR A 26 -17.46 -8.92 4.39
CA TYR A 26 -18.22 -8.20 3.36
C TYR A 26 -19.28 -7.23 3.91
N LYS A 27 -19.67 -7.38 5.19
CA LYS A 27 -20.60 -6.47 5.88
C LYS A 27 -19.91 -5.28 6.55
N GLU A 28 -18.58 -5.29 6.65
CA GLU A 28 -17.80 -4.21 7.24
C GLU A 28 -17.55 -3.09 6.22
N SER A 29 -17.36 -1.88 6.73
CA SER A 29 -16.89 -0.74 5.93
C SER A 29 -15.38 -0.61 6.03
N PHE A 30 -14.76 -0.39 4.87
CA PHE A 30 -13.32 -0.19 4.76
C PHE A 30 -12.99 1.15 4.10
N TYR A 31 -11.86 1.72 4.49
CA TYR A 31 -11.43 3.06 4.09
C TYR A 31 -9.97 3.04 3.66
N CYS A 32 -9.68 3.76 2.58
CA CYS A 32 -8.33 3.96 2.08
C CYS A 32 -7.47 4.71 3.12
N PRO A 33 -6.27 4.21 3.46
CA PRO A 33 -5.39 4.91 4.40
C PRO A 33 -4.94 6.30 3.93
N SER A 34 -4.86 6.52 2.62
CA SER A 34 -4.34 7.75 2.01
C SER A 34 -5.41 8.83 1.84
N CYS A 35 -6.58 8.50 1.26
CA CYS A 35 -7.64 9.48 0.97
C CYS A 35 -8.86 9.37 1.88
N ARG A 36 -8.94 8.34 2.74
CA ARG A 36 -10.08 8.05 3.62
C ARG A 36 -11.40 7.75 2.90
N GLU A 37 -11.42 7.70 1.58
CA GLU A 37 -12.60 7.24 0.82
C GLU A 37 -12.88 5.76 1.08
N GLN A 38 -14.16 5.40 0.95
CA GLN A 38 -14.60 4.02 1.12
C GLN A 38 -14.05 3.12 0.00
N VAL A 39 -13.59 1.92 0.38
CA VAL A 39 -13.08 0.89 -0.53
C VAL A 39 -13.86 -0.41 -0.36
N ILE A 40 -13.87 -1.23 -1.40
CA ILE A 40 -14.57 -2.52 -1.43
C ILE A 40 -13.60 -3.69 -1.53
N ILE A 41 -13.96 -4.82 -0.92
CA ILE A 41 -13.21 -6.07 -1.04
C ILE A 41 -13.42 -6.67 -2.44
N LYS A 42 -12.31 -7.03 -3.09
CA LYS A 42 -12.25 -7.82 -4.32
C LYS A 42 -11.47 -9.11 -4.03
N ALA A 43 -12.17 -10.23 -3.95
CA ALA A 43 -11.60 -11.55 -3.66
C ALA A 43 -12.09 -12.60 -4.66
N GLY A 44 -11.81 -12.37 -5.95
CA GLY A 44 -12.11 -13.36 -6.99
C GLY A 44 -11.15 -14.55 -6.96
N ILE A 45 -11.57 -15.71 -7.47
CA ILE A 45 -10.83 -16.98 -7.36
C ILE A 45 -9.38 -16.91 -7.89
N LYS A 46 -9.16 -16.14 -8.97
CA LYS A 46 -7.85 -16.05 -9.65
C LYS A 46 -6.95 -14.94 -9.12
N ASN A 47 -7.47 -14.04 -8.29
CA ASN A 47 -6.76 -12.83 -7.89
C ASN A 47 -6.48 -12.84 -6.38
N THR A 48 -5.32 -12.33 -6.00
CA THR A 48 -5.06 -11.95 -4.61
C THR A 48 -6.21 -11.09 -4.08
N PRO A 49 -6.77 -11.41 -2.90
CA PRO A 49 -7.72 -10.54 -2.22
C PRO A 49 -7.12 -9.14 -2.00
N HIS A 50 -7.85 -8.12 -2.40
CA HIS A 50 -7.43 -6.73 -2.29
C HIS A 50 -8.64 -5.81 -2.11
N PHE A 51 -8.38 -4.59 -1.68
CA PHE A 51 -9.30 -3.48 -1.68
C PHE A 51 -9.17 -2.67 -2.96
N ALA A 52 -10.31 -2.22 -3.48
CA ALA A 52 -10.42 -1.33 -4.63
C ALA A 52 -11.31 -0.13 -4.29
N HIS A 53 -10.93 1.05 -4.79
CA HIS A 53 -11.83 2.20 -4.78
C HIS A 53 -13.03 1.94 -5.70
N GLN A 54 -14.14 2.62 -5.42
CA GLN A 54 -15.27 2.66 -6.34
C GLN A 54 -14.92 3.47 -7.59
N GLN A 55 -15.70 3.32 -8.67
CA GLN A 55 -15.47 4.07 -9.92
C GLN A 55 -15.50 5.58 -9.64
N LYS A 56 -14.64 6.35 -10.35
CA LYS A 56 -14.50 7.82 -10.25
C LYS A 56 -13.88 8.36 -8.95
N SER A 57 -13.13 7.56 -8.22
CA SER A 57 -12.28 8.08 -7.14
C SER A 57 -11.20 9.02 -7.70
N GLU A 58 -10.96 10.15 -7.01
CA GLU A 58 -9.88 11.09 -7.31
C GLU A 58 -8.58 10.72 -6.57
N CYS A 59 -8.55 9.55 -5.91
CA CYS A 59 -7.38 9.10 -5.20
C CYS A 59 -6.22 8.88 -6.18
N VAL A 60 -5.10 9.57 -5.92
CA VAL A 60 -3.86 9.50 -6.71
C VAL A 60 -3.27 8.08 -6.78
N GLN A 61 -3.71 7.20 -5.89
CA GLN A 61 -3.26 5.81 -5.76
C GLN A 61 -4.22 4.81 -6.44
N THR A 62 -4.99 5.27 -7.43
CA THR A 62 -5.94 4.45 -8.20
C THR A 62 -5.30 4.00 -9.52
N GLY A 63 -5.83 2.91 -10.10
CA GLY A 63 -5.43 2.43 -11.42
C GLY A 63 -4.49 1.23 -11.44
N GLU A 64 -4.08 0.72 -10.28
CA GLU A 64 -3.20 -0.45 -10.18
C GLU A 64 -4.00 -1.76 -10.16
N GLY A 65 -3.57 -2.72 -11.00
CA GLY A 65 -4.23 -4.02 -11.18
C GLY A 65 -3.60 -5.15 -10.36
N SER A 66 -4.14 -6.37 -10.52
CA SER A 66 -3.69 -7.56 -9.78
C SER A 66 -2.20 -7.88 -9.95
N TYR A 67 -1.62 -7.56 -11.12
CA TYR A 67 -0.19 -7.75 -11.38
C TYR A 67 0.69 -6.87 -10.48
N HIS A 68 0.31 -5.60 -10.31
CA HIS A 68 0.99 -4.68 -9.40
C HIS A 68 0.91 -5.19 -7.95
N GLU A 69 -0.28 -5.64 -7.52
CA GLU A 69 -0.48 -6.17 -6.17
C GLU A 69 0.33 -7.43 -5.88
N ASN A 70 0.38 -8.36 -6.85
CA ASN A 70 1.17 -9.57 -6.73
C ASN A 70 2.68 -9.26 -6.70
N GLY A 71 3.17 -8.37 -7.56
CA GLY A 71 4.58 -8.01 -7.56
C GLY A 71 5.04 -7.33 -6.27
N LYS A 72 4.20 -6.50 -5.64
CA LYS A 72 4.46 -5.97 -4.29
C LYS A 72 4.57 -7.08 -3.24
N LYS A 73 3.66 -8.06 -3.28
CA LYS A 73 3.72 -9.21 -2.37
C LYS A 73 5.00 -10.02 -2.54
N ASP A 74 5.36 -10.31 -3.78
CA ASP A 74 6.56 -11.10 -4.08
C ASP A 74 7.81 -10.38 -3.58
N MET A 75 7.92 -9.07 -3.83
CA MET A 75 9.03 -8.26 -3.32
C MET A 75 9.04 -8.17 -1.80
N PHE A 76 7.88 -8.04 -1.15
CA PHE A 76 7.76 -8.04 0.31
C PHE A 76 8.21 -9.38 0.91
N ASN A 77 7.73 -10.50 0.38
CA ASN A 77 8.07 -11.83 0.84
C ASN A 77 9.56 -12.11 0.62
N TRP A 78 10.12 -11.69 -0.52
CA TRP A 78 11.55 -11.80 -0.79
C TRP A 78 12.38 -11.01 0.21
N LEU A 79 12.07 -9.73 0.46
CA LEU A 79 12.80 -8.92 1.43
C LEU A 79 12.69 -9.49 2.86
N GLN A 80 11.52 -10.02 3.25
CA GLN A 80 11.37 -10.69 4.53
C GLN A 80 12.23 -11.96 4.63
N SER A 81 12.31 -12.77 3.57
CA SER A 81 13.14 -13.98 3.58
C SER A 81 14.64 -13.68 3.67
N GLN A 82 15.06 -12.47 3.29
CA GLN A 82 16.43 -11.99 3.52
C GLN A 82 16.67 -11.49 4.97
N GLY A 83 15.67 -11.54 5.84
CA GLY A 83 15.77 -11.10 7.24
C GLY A 83 15.54 -9.60 7.45
N TYR A 84 15.07 -8.85 6.45
CA TYR A 84 14.75 -7.45 6.62
C TYR A 84 13.44 -7.24 7.39
N HIS A 85 13.38 -6.15 8.16
CA HIS A 85 12.12 -5.68 8.75
C HIS A 85 11.39 -4.80 7.74
N VAL A 86 10.32 -5.35 7.15
CA VAL A 86 9.62 -4.76 6.00
C VAL A 86 8.15 -4.52 6.33
N LYS A 87 7.64 -3.37 5.90
CA LYS A 87 6.22 -3.00 5.94
C LYS A 87 5.69 -2.88 4.52
N LEU A 88 4.57 -3.53 4.24
CA LEU A 88 3.84 -3.42 2.98
C LEU A 88 2.87 -2.24 3.07
N GLU A 89 2.69 -1.49 1.98
CA GLU A 89 1.71 -0.41 1.86
C GLU A 89 1.75 0.56 3.05
N TYR A 90 2.95 0.98 3.43
CA TYR A 90 3.18 1.79 4.62
C TYR A 90 2.72 3.23 4.38
N TYR A 91 1.75 3.66 5.18
CA TYR A 91 1.27 5.04 5.19
C TYR A 91 2.22 5.91 6.01
N HIS A 92 2.65 7.02 5.41
CA HIS A 92 3.51 8.04 5.97
C HIS A 92 2.68 9.26 6.38
N PRO A 93 2.31 9.41 7.67
CA PRO A 93 1.37 10.44 8.10
C PRO A 93 1.87 11.86 7.85
N GLN A 94 3.19 12.08 7.93
CA GLN A 94 3.83 13.40 7.80
C GLN A 94 3.69 13.99 6.39
N ILE A 95 3.57 13.15 5.36
CA ILE A 95 3.44 13.59 3.97
C ILE A 95 2.12 13.15 3.33
N ASN A 96 1.24 12.49 4.09
CA ASN A 96 -0.02 11.94 3.62
C ASN A 96 0.14 11.09 2.34
N GLN A 97 1.18 10.25 2.31
CA GLN A 97 1.44 9.33 1.19
C GLN A 97 1.64 7.92 1.69
N ARG A 98 1.46 6.95 0.80
CA ARG A 98 1.68 5.54 1.08
C ARG A 98 2.74 5.03 0.12
N SER A 99 3.78 4.41 0.66
CA SER A 99 4.76 3.68 -0.17
C SER A 99 4.37 2.23 -0.31
N ASP A 100 4.65 1.63 -1.46
CA ASP A 100 4.33 0.22 -1.69
C ASP A 100 5.07 -0.70 -0.73
N ILE A 101 6.36 -0.45 -0.49
CA ILE A 101 7.17 -1.16 0.50
C ILE A 101 8.03 -0.16 1.26
N PHE A 102 8.12 -0.34 2.57
CA PHE A 102 8.99 0.43 3.44
C PHE A 102 9.86 -0.50 4.28
N LEU A 103 11.15 -0.22 4.34
CA LEU A 103 12.08 -0.95 5.21
C LEU A 103 13.10 -0.01 5.84
N GLN A 104 13.71 -0.49 6.92
CA GLN A 104 14.78 0.21 7.63
C GLN A 104 16.06 -0.60 7.58
N LEU A 105 17.14 0.01 7.09
CA LEU A 105 18.49 -0.54 7.07
C LEU A 105 19.39 0.29 7.99
N GLY A 106 19.53 -0.14 9.24
CA GLY A 106 20.19 0.64 10.28
C GLY A 106 19.49 1.99 10.48
N LYS A 107 20.18 3.10 10.17
CA LYS A 107 19.60 4.45 10.23
C LYS A 107 18.90 4.88 8.94
N LYS A 108 19.02 4.12 7.86
CA LYS A 108 18.44 4.48 6.56
C LYS A 108 17.01 3.98 6.46
N GLN A 109 16.10 4.87 6.11
CA GLN A 109 14.73 4.54 5.75
C GLN A 109 14.62 4.46 4.22
N ILE A 110 14.04 3.37 3.72
CA ILE A 110 13.91 3.12 2.29
C ILE A 110 12.44 2.88 1.99
N ALA A 111 11.87 3.77 1.16
CA ALA A 111 10.59 3.55 0.51
C ALA A 111 10.83 3.06 -0.92
N ILE A 112 10.12 2.00 -1.31
CA ILE A 112 10.17 1.41 -2.64
C ILE A 112 8.76 1.53 -3.24
N GLU A 113 8.71 2.00 -4.49
CA GLU A 113 7.50 2.09 -5.31
C GLU A 113 7.60 1.03 -6.42
N TYR A 114 6.62 0.13 -6.52
CA TYR A 114 6.59 -0.95 -7.49
C TYR A 114 5.68 -0.57 -8.67
N GLN A 115 6.23 -0.01 -9.75
CA GLN A 115 5.40 0.40 -10.90
C GLN A 115 5.47 -0.61 -12.06
N CYS A 116 4.30 -1.07 -12.51
CA CYS A 116 4.16 -1.97 -13.67
C CYS A 116 3.73 -1.25 -14.95
N ALA A 117 3.35 0.03 -14.84
CA ALA A 117 2.99 0.88 -15.96
C ALA A 117 4.03 1.99 -16.14
N LYS A 118 4.17 2.50 -17.37
CA LYS A 118 4.97 3.70 -17.61
C LYS A 118 4.26 4.90 -16.99
N ILE A 119 4.82 5.41 -15.90
CA ILE A 119 4.43 6.71 -15.35
C ILE A 119 5.19 7.84 -16.05
N SER A 120 4.64 9.05 -16.04
CA SER A 120 5.35 10.21 -16.60
C SER A 120 6.57 10.57 -15.76
N LYS A 121 7.58 11.20 -16.37
CA LYS A 121 8.75 11.71 -15.63
C LYS A 121 8.35 12.70 -14.54
N GLN A 122 7.32 13.51 -14.78
CA GLN A 122 6.80 14.46 -13.80
C GLN A 122 6.20 13.75 -12.60
N GLU A 123 5.37 12.72 -12.83
CA GLU A 123 4.78 11.91 -11.77
C GLU A 123 5.83 11.17 -10.94
N ALA A 124 6.85 10.59 -11.60
CA ALA A 124 7.99 9.97 -10.92
C ALA A 124 8.75 10.97 -10.04
N LEU A 125 8.97 12.21 -10.54
CA LEU A 125 9.66 13.26 -9.77
C LEU A 125 8.81 13.76 -8.60
N MET A 126 7.49 13.88 -8.75
CA MET A 126 6.59 14.26 -7.67
C MET A 126 6.62 13.24 -6.53
N ARG A 127 6.47 11.94 -6.86
CA ARG A 127 6.56 10.86 -5.85
C ARG A 127 7.93 10.84 -5.16
N ARG A 128 9.02 10.99 -5.92
CA ARG A 128 10.39 11.01 -5.38
C ARG A 128 10.67 12.20 -4.45
N LYS A 129 10.23 13.42 -4.81
CA LYS A 129 10.49 14.63 -4.03
C LYS A 129 9.88 14.55 -2.63
N VAL A 130 8.65 14.02 -2.54
CA VAL A 130 7.93 13.95 -1.27
C VAL A 130 8.51 12.86 -0.36
N ILE A 131 8.88 11.70 -0.91
CA ILE A 131 9.57 10.64 -0.14
C ILE A 131 10.90 11.15 0.44
N ASN A 132 11.69 11.91 -0.34
CA ASN A 132 12.97 12.45 0.14
C ASN A 132 12.80 13.48 1.28
N GLN A 133 11.66 14.17 1.39
CA GLN A 133 11.40 15.11 2.49
C GLN A 133 11.23 14.39 3.84
N LEU A 134 10.76 13.14 3.85
CA LEU A 134 10.67 12.32 5.07
C LEU A 134 12.04 11.84 5.57
N VAL A 135 12.85 11.34 4.65
CA VAL A 135 14.16 10.75 4.98
C VAL A 135 15.11 11.82 5.56
N SER A 136 14.93 13.08 5.19
CA SER A 136 15.74 14.21 5.67
C SER A 136 15.21 14.90 6.93
N SER A 137 13.93 14.71 7.31
CA SER A 137 13.29 15.46 8.40
C SER A 137 13.15 14.69 9.72
N GLN A 138 13.39 13.37 9.73
CA GLN A 138 13.37 12.56 10.96
C GLN A 138 14.70 12.49 11.73
N PHE A 139 15.79 13.01 11.17
CA PHE A 139 17.03 13.25 11.90
C PHE A 139 17.65 14.55 11.41
N GLY A 140 17.57 15.59 12.24
CA GLY A 140 18.34 16.82 12.04
C GLY A 140 19.83 16.50 11.98
N PHE A 141 20.49 17.07 10.98
CA PHE A 141 21.79 17.69 11.23
C PHE A 141 21.54 19.02 11.92
#